data_AF-A0A972A2Y9-F1
#
_entry.id   AF-A0A972A2Y9-F1
#
_cell.length_a   1.000
_cell.length_b   1.000
_cell.length_c   1.000
_cell.angle_alpha   90.00
_cell.angle_beta   90.00
_cell.angle_gamma   90.00
#
_symmetry.space_group_name_H-M   'P 1'
#
loop_
_entity.id
_entity.type
_entity.pdbx_description
1 polymer ?
#
loop_
_entity_poly.entity_id
_entity_poly.type
_entity_poly.pdbx_seq_one_letter_code
_entity_poly.pdbx_strand_id
1 'polypeptide(L)'
;FALATNSQQSTTLRNGYLPKGIAILFSLGLLSVTAYQGFYEYEWHRIAHKSLGGQTVQMLPRYKKFHTHLRYKDLFLYNYAAELNVAGDYEKSLQIARECYLLWADYDLQMLMAENCLQLQDYKETENCLMAAAAMCPIKFMPLYQLTELYLKTGQKLEARRLAQKILDKKVKVPSQVINSIKSKMRNLLNESDSLNDSSQMIIHDFNPITTFQWQDCPLDLRTPRALLPT
;
A
#
# COMPACT_ATOMS: atom_id res chain seq x y z
N PHE A 1 79.26 -16.77 -44.19
CA PHE A 1 78.27 -15.72 -43.91
C PHE A 1 76.88 -16.33 -44.03
N ALA A 2 76.30 -16.75 -42.91
CA ALA A 2 74.99 -17.37 -42.87
C ALA A 2 74.16 -16.75 -41.74
N LEU A 3 72.90 -16.43 -42.10
CA LEU A 3 71.70 -16.35 -41.28
C LEU A 3 71.63 -15.27 -40.17
N ALA A 4 70.67 -14.36 -40.31
CA ALA A 4 69.41 -14.45 -39.56
C ALA A 4 68.51 -13.24 -39.89
N THR A 5 67.47 -13.47 -40.69
CA THR A 5 66.29 -12.59 -40.71
C THR A 5 65.53 -12.83 -39.41
N ASN A 6 65.61 -11.86 -38.50
CA ASN A 6 64.90 -11.90 -37.22
C ASN A 6 63.42 -11.59 -37.49
N SER A 7 62.61 -12.63 -37.68
CA SER A 7 61.16 -12.50 -37.75
C SER A 7 60.63 -12.20 -36.35
N GLN A 8 60.09 -11.00 -36.15
CA GLN A 8 59.21 -10.72 -35.02
C GLN A 8 58.01 -11.66 -35.09
N GLN A 9 58.01 -12.73 -34.31
CA GLN A 9 56.78 -13.41 -33.95
C GLN A 9 56.04 -12.52 -32.96
N SER A 10 55.21 -11.60 -33.47
CA SER A 10 54.10 -11.11 -32.67
C SER A 10 53.15 -12.28 -32.50
N THR A 11 53.16 -12.92 -31.33
CA THR A 11 52.12 -13.85 -30.92
C THR A 11 50.82 -13.08 -30.74
N THR A 12 50.14 -12.79 -31.84
CA THR A 12 48.75 -12.37 -31.84
C THR A 12 47.91 -13.61 -31.55
N LEU A 13 47.77 -13.95 -30.27
CA LEU A 13 46.77 -14.92 -29.81
C LEU A 13 45.40 -14.40 -30.26
N ARG A 14 44.84 -15.03 -31.29
CA ARG A 14 43.53 -14.76 -31.89
C ARG A 14 42.43 -15.08 -30.86
N ASN A 15 42.18 -14.14 -29.96
CA ASN A 15 41.39 -14.34 -28.75
C ASN A 15 39.86 -14.19 -28.99
N GLY A 16 39.33 -14.86 -30.02
CA GLY A 16 37.90 -14.81 -30.37
C GLY A 16 36.98 -15.67 -29.49
N TYR A 17 37.55 -16.57 -28.69
CA TYR A 17 36.81 -17.49 -27.81
C TYR A 17 36.63 -16.96 -26.39
N LEU A 18 37.56 -16.14 -25.89
CA LEU A 18 37.46 -15.50 -24.59
C LEU A 18 36.20 -14.61 -24.45
N PRO A 19 35.90 -13.66 -25.37
CA PRO A 19 34.69 -12.85 -25.25
C PRO A 19 33.40 -13.69 -25.37
N LYS A 20 33.42 -14.78 -26.14
CA LYS A 20 32.28 -15.71 -26.25
C LYS A 20 32.05 -16.50 -24.97
N GLY A 21 33.12 -17.01 -24.34
CA GLY A 21 33.03 -17.68 -23.04
C GLY A 21 32.52 -16.74 -21.95
N ILE A 22 33.01 -15.50 -21.93
CA ILE A 22 32.53 -14.45 -21.03
C ILE A 22 31.02 -14.21 -21.24
N ALA A 23 30.58 -14.03 -22.49
CA ALA A 23 29.16 -13.83 -22.80
C ALA A 23 28.29 -15.00 -22.32
N ILE A 24 28.71 -16.26 -22.55
CA ILE A 24 27.98 -17.46 -22.10
C ILE A 24 27.85 -17.47 -20.57
N LEU A 25 28.92 -17.17 -19.83
CA LEU A 25 28.89 -17.11 -18.36
C LEU A 25 27.94 -16.01 -17.86
N PHE A 26 27.98 -14.83 -18.47
CA PHE A 26 27.02 -13.76 -18.15
C PHE A 26 25.57 -14.18 -18.43
N SER A 27 25.31 -14.83 -19.56
CA SER A 27 23.97 -15.32 -19.90
C SER A 27 23.47 -16.39 -18.92
N LEU A 28 24.31 -17.34 -18.53
CA LEU A 28 23.98 -18.36 -17.53
C LEU A 28 23.73 -17.74 -16.15
N GLY A 29 24.55 -16.76 -15.76
CA GLY A 29 24.35 -16.02 -14.52
C GLY A 29 23.02 -15.26 -14.50
N LEU A 30 22.69 -14.55 -15.58
CA LEU A 30 21.41 -13.84 -15.70
C LEU A 30 20.23 -14.82 -15.64
N LEU A 31 20.30 -15.94 -16.36
CA LEU A 31 19.25 -16.97 -16.34
C LEU A 31 19.07 -17.58 -14.94
N SER A 32 20.16 -17.83 -14.22
CA SER A 32 20.10 -18.34 -12.85
C SER A 32 19.43 -17.35 -11.90
N VAL A 33 19.72 -16.05 -12.04
CA VAL A 33 19.11 -15.00 -11.21
C VAL A 33 17.61 -14.87 -11.51
N THR A 34 17.22 -14.87 -12.78
CA THR A 34 15.81 -14.76 -13.15
C THR A 34 15.01 -15.99 -12.74
N ALA A 35 15.56 -17.20 -12.90
CA ALA A 35 14.92 -18.43 -12.41
C ALA A 35 14.75 -18.42 -10.88
N TYR A 36 15.76 -17.95 -10.15
CA TYR A 36 15.70 -17.79 -8.71
C TYR A 36 14.62 -16.79 -8.27
N GLN A 37 14.53 -15.62 -8.93
CA GLN A 37 13.48 -14.63 -8.67
C GLN A 37 12.09 -15.20 -8.96
N GLY A 38 11.90 -15.85 -10.11
CA GLY A 38 10.64 -16.46 -10.50
C GLY A 38 10.16 -17.54 -9.52
N PHE A 39 11.08 -18.32 -8.93
CA PHE A 39 10.74 -19.29 -7.90
C PHE A 39 10.12 -18.63 -6.65
N TYR A 40 10.73 -17.56 -6.12
CA TYR A 40 10.19 -16.88 -4.95
C TYR A 40 8.90 -16.12 -5.25
N GLU A 41 8.78 -15.51 -6.42
CA GLU A 41 7.54 -14.86 -6.85
C GLU A 41 6.39 -15.85 -6.97
N TYR A 42 6.64 -17.03 -7.57
CA TYR A 42 5.67 -18.12 -7.64
C TYR A 42 5.23 -18.61 -6.25
N GLU A 43 6.19 -18.86 -5.36
CA GLU A 43 5.93 -19.31 -4.01
C GLU A 43 5.17 -18.27 -3.18
N TRP A 44 5.51 -16.99 -3.34
CA TRP A 44 4.77 -15.87 -2.75
C TRP A 44 3.33 -15.82 -3.28
N HIS A 45 3.13 -15.87 -4.60
CA HIS A 45 1.81 -15.85 -5.22
C HIS A 45 0.90 -16.96 -4.66
N ARG A 46 1.47 -18.16 -4.44
CA ARG A 46 0.75 -19.30 -3.84
C ARG A 46 0.33 -19.04 -2.40
N ILE A 47 1.17 -18.44 -1.57
CA ILE A 47 0.80 -18.13 -0.17
C ILE A 47 -0.17 -16.94 -0.10
N ALA A 48 -0.05 -15.99 -1.01
CA ALA A 48 -0.93 -14.83 -1.08
C ALA A 48 -2.38 -15.25 -1.43
N HIS A 49 -2.55 -16.20 -2.35
CA HIS A 49 -3.84 -16.82 -2.61
C HIS A 49 -4.44 -17.53 -1.39
N LYS A 50 -3.62 -18.22 -0.59
CA LYS A 50 -4.09 -18.85 0.66
C LYS A 50 -4.48 -17.80 1.70
N SER A 51 -3.72 -16.71 1.78
CA SER A 51 -4.02 -15.55 2.63
C SER A 51 -5.39 -14.96 2.28
N LEU A 52 -5.63 -14.68 1.00
CA LEU A 52 -6.93 -14.23 0.50
C LEU A 52 -8.07 -15.19 0.84
N GLY A 53 -7.79 -16.50 0.85
CA GLY A 53 -8.72 -17.53 1.31
C GLY A 53 -8.95 -17.58 2.84
N GLY A 54 -8.49 -16.58 3.60
CA GLY A 54 -8.68 -16.46 5.05
C GLY A 54 -7.58 -17.11 5.90
N GLN A 55 -6.47 -17.57 5.31
CA GLN A 55 -5.38 -18.23 6.04
C GLN A 55 -4.23 -17.28 6.42
N THR A 56 -4.49 -15.98 6.52
CA THR A 56 -3.47 -14.93 6.75
C THR A 56 -2.47 -15.26 7.86
N VAL A 57 -2.96 -15.52 9.08
CA VAL A 57 -2.09 -15.82 10.24
C VAL A 57 -1.19 -17.03 9.98
N GLN A 58 -1.69 -18.05 9.28
CA GLN A 58 -0.91 -19.25 8.95
C GLN A 58 0.16 -18.98 7.88
N MET A 59 -0.05 -18.01 7.01
CA MET A 59 0.89 -17.68 5.93
C MET A 59 1.98 -16.68 6.35
N LEU A 60 1.75 -15.86 7.38
CA LEU A 60 2.72 -14.85 7.85
C LEU A 60 4.16 -15.36 8.11
N PRO A 61 4.39 -16.55 8.70
CA PRO A 61 5.74 -17.09 8.83
C PRO A 61 6.47 -17.27 7.48
N ARG A 62 5.73 -17.62 6.42
CA ARG A 62 6.28 -17.75 5.07
C ARG A 62 6.57 -16.38 4.46
N TYR A 63 5.70 -15.40 4.66
CA TYR A 63 6.00 -14.02 4.28
C TYR A 63 7.28 -13.50 4.93
N LYS A 64 7.43 -13.70 6.24
CA LYS A 64 8.65 -13.32 6.97
C LYS A 64 9.90 -13.97 6.37
N LYS A 65 9.82 -15.25 6.00
CA LYS A 65 10.92 -15.95 5.31
C LYS A 65 11.20 -15.38 3.93
N PHE A 66 10.16 -15.06 3.15
CA PHE A 66 10.34 -14.54 1.79
C PHE A 66 10.82 -13.09 1.75
N HIS A 67 10.60 -12.32 2.82
CA HIS A 67 11.09 -10.94 2.92
C HIS A 67 12.60 -10.84 2.69
N THR A 68 13.42 -11.80 3.15
CA THR A 68 14.87 -11.79 2.87
C THR A 68 15.22 -11.88 1.39
N HIS A 69 14.34 -12.45 0.58
CA HIS A 69 14.54 -12.68 -0.86
C HIS A 69 13.78 -11.70 -1.75
N LEU A 70 12.68 -11.14 -1.25
CA LEU A 70 11.75 -10.28 -2.00
C LEU A 70 11.64 -8.85 -1.45
N ARG A 71 12.50 -8.44 -0.50
CA ARG A 71 12.51 -7.07 0.08
C ARG A 71 12.71 -5.91 -0.91
N TYR A 72 13.05 -6.19 -2.16
CA TYR A 72 13.20 -5.19 -3.22
C TYR A 72 12.05 -5.21 -4.22
N LYS A 73 10.99 -5.98 -3.92
CA LYS A 73 9.78 -6.09 -4.73
C LYS A 73 8.66 -5.35 -3.99
N ASP A 74 8.30 -4.19 -4.50
CA ASP A 74 7.23 -3.32 -4.02
C ASP A 74 5.90 -4.07 -3.82
N LEU A 75 5.45 -4.84 -4.82
CA LEU A 75 4.20 -5.58 -4.74
C LEU A 75 4.20 -6.64 -3.62
N PHE A 76 5.35 -7.28 -3.38
CA PHE A 76 5.52 -8.20 -2.26
C PHE A 76 5.46 -7.47 -0.92
N LEU A 77 6.18 -6.35 -0.78
CA LEU A 77 6.20 -5.57 0.46
C LEU A 77 4.82 -5.02 0.78
N TYR A 78 4.10 -4.48 -0.21
CA TYR A 78 2.72 -4.01 -0.04
C TYR A 78 1.81 -5.13 0.48
N ASN A 79 1.83 -6.30 -0.17
CA ASN A 79 1.00 -7.42 0.25
C ASN A 79 1.39 -7.88 1.66
N TYR A 80 2.68 -8.03 1.96
CA TYR A 80 3.12 -8.44 3.28
C TYR A 80 2.67 -7.47 4.38
N ALA A 81 2.80 -6.15 4.15
CA ALA A 81 2.28 -5.15 5.07
C ALA A 81 0.75 -5.28 5.24
N ALA A 82 0.01 -5.47 4.14
CA ALA A 82 -1.44 -5.66 4.21
C ALA A 82 -1.84 -6.91 5.02
N GLU A 83 -1.15 -8.04 4.84
CA GLU A 83 -1.40 -9.27 5.63
C GLU A 83 -1.09 -9.07 7.12
N LEU A 84 -0.05 -8.31 7.45
CA LEU A 84 0.28 -7.95 8.84
C LEU A 84 -0.80 -7.04 9.45
N ASN A 85 -1.30 -6.05 8.70
CA ASN A 85 -2.43 -5.21 9.13
C ASN A 85 -3.69 -6.05 9.41
N VAL A 86 -4.02 -6.98 8.51
CA VAL A 86 -5.16 -7.90 8.69
C VAL A 86 -5.00 -8.77 9.94
N ALA A 87 -3.79 -9.19 10.24
CA ALA A 87 -3.48 -9.94 11.46
C ALA A 87 -3.42 -9.08 12.73
N GLY A 88 -3.54 -7.76 12.63
CA GLY A 88 -3.47 -6.81 13.74
C GLY A 88 -2.05 -6.45 14.18
N ASP A 89 -1.01 -6.87 13.45
CA ASP A 89 0.39 -6.48 13.72
C ASP A 89 0.70 -5.14 13.03
N TYR A 90 0.07 -4.07 13.54
CA TYR A 90 0.11 -2.74 12.93
C TYR A 90 1.49 -2.11 12.94
N GLU A 91 2.30 -2.36 13.99
CA GLU A 91 3.67 -1.85 14.09
C GLU A 91 4.56 -2.47 13.01
N LYS A 92 4.53 -3.81 12.87
CA LYS A 92 5.32 -4.48 11.83
C LYS A 92 4.79 -4.15 10.44
N SER A 93 3.48 -4.07 10.27
CA SER A 93 2.84 -3.65 9.04
C SER A 93 3.34 -2.27 8.59
N LEU A 94 3.35 -1.28 9.49
CA LEU A 94 3.85 0.06 9.20
C LEU A 94 5.35 0.06 8.86
N GLN A 95 6.15 -0.76 9.53
CA GLN A 95 7.57 -0.93 9.19
C GLN A 95 7.75 -1.42 7.74
N ILE A 96 7.05 -2.50 7.36
CA ILE A 96 7.15 -3.07 6.00
C ILE A 96 6.55 -2.11 4.96
N ALA A 97 5.47 -1.39 5.29
CA ALA A 97 4.89 -0.38 4.42
C ALA A 97 5.87 0.78 4.14
N ARG A 98 6.67 1.20 5.13
CA ARG A 98 7.73 2.20 4.93
C ARG A 98 8.85 1.70 4.03
N GLU A 99 9.22 0.43 4.12
CA GLU A 99 10.14 -0.18 3.16
C GLU A 99 9.56 -0.15 1.73
N CYS A 100 8.26 -0.47 1.58
CA CYS A 100 7.57 -0.39 0.31
C CYS A 100 7.56 1.03 -0.26
N TYR A 101 7.33 2.03 0.60
CA TYR A 101 7.23 3.43 0.21
C TYR A 101 8.52 3.96 -0.46
N LEU A 102 9.68 3.44 -0.05
CA LEU A 102 10.97 3.80 -0.66
C LEU A 102 11.10 3.30 -2.12
N LEU A 103 10.35 2.26 -2.49
CA LEU A 103 10.34 1.69 -3.84
C LEU A 103 9.18 2.21 -4.67
N TRP A 104 8.00 2.33 -4.05
CA TRP A 104 6.75 2.63 -4.73
C TRP A 104 5.79 3.36 -3.78
N ALA A 105 5.69 4.68 -3.97
CA ALA A 105 4.75 5.53 -3.26
C ALA A 105 3.43 5.61 -4.05
N ASP A 106 2.38 4.94 -3.56
CA ASP A 106 1.06 4.92 -4.20
C ASP A 106 -0.08 5.18 -3.20
N TYR A 107 -1.25 5.51 -3.74
CA TYR A 107 -2.48 5.76 -3.01
C TYR A 107 -2.84 4.62 -2.03
N ASP A 108 -2.85 3.36 -2.49
CA ASP A 108 -3.29 2.25 -1.64
C ASP A 108 -2.31 1.99 -0.49
N LEU A 109 -1.01 2.24 -0.72
CA LEU A 109 0.01 2.17 0.33
C LEU A 109 -0.18 3.27 1.38
N GLN A 110 -0.51 4.50 0.96
CA GLN A 110 -0.82 5.58 1.89
C GLN A 110 -2.07 5.28 2.72
N MET A 111 -3.11 4.69 2.12
CA MET A 111 -4.30 4.24 2.85
C MET A 111 -3.97 3.14 3.89
N LEU A 112 -3.10 2.19 3.53
CA LEU A 112 -2.64 1.15 4.46
C LEU A 112 -1.81 1.75 5.62
N MET A 113 -0.92 2.68 5.32
CA MET A 113 -0.13 3.39 6.34
C MET A 113 -1.02 4.21 7.27
N ALA A 114 -2.01 4.92 6.73
CA ALA A 114 -3.00 5.66 7.53
C ALA A 114 -3.74 4.74 8.51
N GLU A 115 -4.17 3.56 8.05
CA GLU A 115 -4.87 2.60 8.92
C GLU A 115 -3.96 2.08 10.03
N ASN A 116 -2.72 1.68 9.71
CA ASN A 116 -1.77 1.25 10.73
C ASN A 116 -1.54 2.35 11.78
N CYS A 117 -1.31 3.60 11.35
CA CYS A 117 -1.13 4.73 12.25
C CYS A 117 -2.37 4.98 13.12
N LEU A 118 -3.57 4.86 12.55
CA LEU A 118 -4.83 5.06 13.27
C LEU A 118 -5.00 4.02 14.39
N GLN A 119 -4.67 2.76 14.11
CA GLN A 119 -4.73 1.67 15.08
C GLN A 119 -3.67 1.81 16.18
N LEU A 120 -2.51 2.38 15.83
CA LEU A 120 -1.46 2.77 16.77
C LEU A 120 -1.75 4.10 17.50
N GLN A 121 -2.91 4.72 17.24
CA GLN A 121 -3.32 6.02 17.80
C GLN A 121 -2.40 7.20 17.45
N ASP A 122 -1.58 7.07 16.41
CA ASP A 122 -0.80 8.17 15.83
C ASP A 122 -1.68 8.97 14.86
N TYR A 123 -2.55 9.81 15.44
CA TYR A 123 -3.52 10.60 14.67
C TYR A 123 -2.86 11.61 13.73
N LYS A 124 -1.67 12.10 14.08
CA LYS A 124 -0.92 13.03 13.23
C LYS A 124 -0.43 12.35 11.96
N GLU A 125 0.20 11.18 12.09
CA GLU A 125 0.62 10.45 10.90
C GLU A 125 -0.55 9.85 10.11
N THR A 126 -1.64 9.51 10.78
CA THR A 126 -2.90 9.14 10.11
C THR A 126 -3.35 10.28 9.19
N GLU A 127 -3.44 11.51 9.69
CA GLU A 127 -3.82 12.69 8.92
C GLU A 127 -2.89 12.91 7.73
N ASN A 128 -1.57 12.88 7.96
CA ASN A 128 -0.56 13.05 6.91
C ASN A 128 -0.75 12.04 5.76
N CYS A 129 -0.91 10.77 6.08
CA CYS A 129 -1.08 9.70 5.09
C CYS A 129 -2.40 9.88 4.31
N LEU A 130 -3.50 10.24 4.97
CA LEU A 130 -4.79 10.46 4.30
C LEU A 130 -4.77 11.72 3.41
N MET A 131 -4.11 12.79 3.84
CA MET A 131 -3.91 13.98 3.02
C MET A 131 -3.06 13.66 1.79
N ALA A 132 -2.01 12.86 1.95
CA ALA A 132 -1.19 12.38 0.83
C ALA A 132 -2.03 11.52 -0.15
N ALA A 133 -2.82 10.58 0.35
CA ALA A 133 -3.72 9.76 -0.48
C ALA A 133 -4.75 10.62 -1.23
N ALA A 134 -5.37 11.60 -0.57
CA ALA A 134 -6.29 12.55 -1.20
C ALA A 134 -5.63 13.36 -2.31
N ALA A 135 -4.37 13.77 -2.12
CA ALA A 135 -3.61 14.53 -3.11
C ALA A 135 -3.17 13.66 -4.31
N MET A 136 -2.75 12.42 -4.06
CA MET A 136 -2.34 11.46 -5.11
C MET A 136 -3.49 11.08 -6.03
N CYS A 137 -4.67 10.82 -5.46
CA CYS A 137 -5.87 10.43 -6.21
C CYS A 137 -7.05 11.34 -5.89
N PRO A 138 -7.10 12.58 -6.41
CA PRO A 138 -8.12 13.56 -6.06
C PRO A 138 -9.53 13.08 -6.36
N ILE A 139 -9.74 12.13 -7.27
CA ILE A 139 -11.05 11.57 -7.59
C ILE A 139 -11.64 10.68 -6.49
N LYS A 140 -10.81 10.10 -5.61
CA LYS A 140 -11.24 9.16 -4.57
C LYS A 140 -11.93 9.91 -3.43
N PHE A 141 -13.04 9.37 -2.97
CA PHE A 141 -13.81 9.92 -1.84
C PHE A 141 -13.32 9.41 -0.49
N MET A 142 -12.74 8.20 -0.47
CA MET A 142 -12.37 7.51 0.76
C MET A 142 -11.42 8.32 1.65
N PRO A 143 -10.31 8.90 1.18
CA PRO A 143 -9.39 9.58 2.10
C PRO A 143 -10.01 10.80 2.78
N LEU A 144 -10.86 11.55 2.06
CA LEU A 144 -11.57 12.70 2.64
C LEU A 144 -12.61 12.25 3.67
N TYR A 145 -13.30 11.13 3.39
CA TYR A 145 -14.24 10.54 4.34
C TYR A 145 -13.52 10.10 5.63
N GLN A 146 -12.39 9.41 5.52
CA GLN A 146 -11.60 8.99 6.68
C GLN A 146 -11.01 10.18 7.45
N LEU A 147 -10.57 11.25 6.77
CA LEU A 147 -10.15 12.49 7.43
C LEU A 147 -11.30 13.12 8.21
N THR A 148 -12.52 13.09 7.68
CA THR A 148 -13.71 13.57 8.37
C THR A 148 -13.93 12.78 9.67
N GLU A 149 -13.87 11.44 9.60
CA GLU A 149 -14.01 10.57 10.78
C GLU A 149 -12.89 10.80 11.81
N LEU A 150 -11.65 10.95 11.35
CA LEU A 150 -10.50 11.27 12.21
C LEU A 150 -10.74 12.58 12.95
N TYR A 151 -11.16 13.64 12.25
CA TYR A 151 -11.45 14.93 12.87
C TYR A 151 -12.59 14.88 13.87
N LEU A 152 -13.65 14.11 13.60
CA LEU A 152 -14.70 13.87 14.60
C LEU A 152 -14.13 13.16 15.84
N LYS A 153 -13.31 12.12 15.64
CA LYS A 153 -12.67 11.37 16.72
C LYS A 153 -11.75 12.24 17.58
N THR A 154 -11.04 13.19 16.97
CA THR A 154 -10.14 14.12 17.69
C THR A 154 -10.82 15.41 18.14
N GLY A 155 -12.14 15.53 18.01
CA GLY A 155 -12.91 16.71 18.46
C GLY A 155 -12.82 17.95 17.55
N GLN A 156 -12.19 17.83 16.37
CA GLN A 156 -12.02 18.90 15.38
C GLN A 156 -13.29 19.09 14.52
N LYS A 157 -14.44 19.33 15.18
CA LYS A 157 -15.77 19.34 14.56
C LYS A 157 -15.90 20.34 13.40
N LEU A 158 -15.26 21.50 13.48
CA LEU A 158 -15.31 22.52 12.42
C LEU A 158 -14.65 22.03 11.14
N GLU A 159 -13.46 21.42 11.24
CA GLU A 159 -12.75 20.87 10.09
C GLU A 159 -13.48 19.66 9.50
N ALA A 160 -14.05 18.80 10.35
CA ALA A 160 -14.91 17.70 9.90
C ALA A 160 -16.10 18.21 9.06
N ARG A 161 -16.79 19.29 9.49
CA ARG A 161 -17.89 19.89 8.71
C ARG A 161 -17.41 20.48 7.38
N ARG A 162 -16.27 21.18 7.37
CA ARG A 162 -15.70 21.70 6.12
C ARG A 162 -15.39 20.58 5.13
N LEU A 163 -14.83 19.47 5.61
CA LEU A 163 -14.58 18.30 4.77
C LEU A 163 -15.88 17.63 4.30
N ALA A 164 -16.89 17.53 5.16
CA ALA A 164 -18.19 16.99 4.79
C ALA A 164 -18.85 17.77 3.66
N GLN A 165 -18.84 19.11 3.75
CA GLN A 165 -19.31 19.98 2.67
C GLN A 165 -18.50 19.76 1.38
N LYS A 166 -17.16 19.74 1.48
CA LYS A 166 -16.26 19.46 0.34
C LYS A 166 -16.57 18.11 -0.32
N ILE A 167 -16.92 17.09 0.44
CA ILE A 167 -17.31 15.76 -0.08
C ILE A 167 -18.66 15.81 -0.81
N LEU A 168 -19.63 16.57 -0.29
CA LEU A 168 -20.94 16.71 -0.93
C LEU A 168 -20.83 17.42 -2.28
N ASP A 169 -20.04 18.51 -2.32
CA ASP A 169 -19.78 19.32 -3.51
C ASP A 169 -18.94 18.58 -4.56
N LYS A 170 -18.18 17.57 -4.13
CA LYS A 170 -17.34 16.79 -5.01
C LYS A 170 -18.16 16.06 -6.08
N LYS A 171 -17.79 16.29 -7.34
CA LYS A 171 -18.36 15.60 -8.51
C LYS A 171 -18.08 14.10 -8.45
N VAL A 172 -19.13 13.29 -8.62
CA VAL A 172 -19.03 11.84 -8.75
C VAL A 172 -18.75 11.49 -10.21
N LYS A 173 -17.62 10.83 -10.49
CA LYS A 173 -17.30 10.36 -11.85
C LYS A 173 -17.91 9.00 -12.16
N VAL A 174 -17.82 8.07 -11.21
CA VAL A 174 -18.39 6.73 -11.31
C VAL A 174 -19.30 6.53 -10.10
N PRO A 175 -20.63 6.45 -10.30
CA PRO A 175 -21.57 6.19 -9.22
C PRO A 175 -21.29 4.84 -8.55
N SER A 176 -21.40 4.79 -7.23
CA SER A 176 -21.31 3.53 -6.47
C SER A 176 -22.09 3.63 -5.16
N GLN A 177 -22.49 2.49 -4.62
CA GLN A 177 -23.16 2.43 -3.31
C GLN A 177 -22.29 3.03 -2.20
N VAL A 178 -20.97 2.81 -2.26
CA VAL A 178 -20.01 3.38 -1.31
C VAL A 178 -20.05 4.90 -1.33
N ILE A 179 -19.99 5.52 -2.51
CA ILE A 179 -20.04 6.99 -2.63
C ILE A 179 -21.40 7.53 -2.16
N ASN A 180 -22.49 6.83 -2.46
CA ASN A 180 -23.83 7.23 -1.98
C ASN A 180 -23.91 7.18 -0.44
N SER A 181 -23.37 6.13 0.17
CA SER A 181 -23.30 5.97 1.63
C SER A 181 -22.45 7.09 2.25
N ILE A 182 -21.26 7.35 1.71
CA ILE A 182 -20.40 8.47 2.14
C ILE A 182 -21.18 9.79 2.09
N LYS A 183 -21.82 10.12 0.95
CA LYS A 183 -22.60 11.36 0.83
C LYS A 183 -23.78 11.42 1.79
N SER A 184 -24.44 10.29 2.06
CA SER A 184 -25.53 10.23 3.04
C SER A 184 -25.02 10.53 4.45
N LYS A 185 -23.90 9.93 4.86
CA LYS A 185 -23.26 10.19 6.17
C LYS A 185 -22.85 11.66 6.29
N MET A 186 -22.32 12.27 5.23
CA MET A 186 -21.95 13.70 5.26
C MET A 186 -23.17 14.62 5.39
N ARG A 187 -24.30 14.30 4.74
CA ARG A 187 -25.55 15.07 4.94
C ARG A 187 -26.05 14.99 6.37
N ASN A 188 -26.05 13.78 6.96
CA ASN A 188 -26.49 13.59 8.34
C ASN A 188 -25.61 14.39 9.31
N LEU A 189 -24.29 14.35 9.11
CA LEU A 189 -23.34 15.10 9.94
C LEU A 189 -23.59 16.62 9.93
N LEU A 190 -23.97 17.19 8.78
CA LEU A 190 -24.29 18.62 8.67
C LEU A 190 -25.67 18.93 9.31
N ASN A 191 -26.67 18.07 9.11
CA ASN A 191 -28.02 18.28 9.65
C ASN A 191 -28.07 18.16 11.19
N GLU A 192 -27.34 17.21 11.78
CA GLU A 192 -27.25 17.06 13.25
C GLU A 192 -26.71 18.33 13.91
N SER A 193 -25.82 19.05 13.22
CA SER A 193 -25.27 20.28 13.76
C SER A 193 -26.23 21.45 13.79
N ASP A 194 -27.07 21.57 12.78
CA ASP A 194 -28.08 22.62 12.70
C ASP A 194 -29.09 22.46 13.84
N SER A 195 -29.41 21.21 14.22
CA SER A 195 -30.28 20.92 15.38
C SER A 195 -29.66 21.25 16.74
N LEU A 196 -28.33 21.14 16.88
CA LEU A 196 -27.61 21.46 18.12
C LEU A 196 -27.37 22.97 18.28
N ASN A 197 -27.24 23.70 17.17
CA ASN A 197 -27.18 25.17 17.19
C ASN A 197 -28.52 25.80 17.58
N ASP A 198 -29.66 25.17 17.25
CA ASP A 198 -30.99 25.58 17.74
C ASP A 198 -31.25 25.16 19.21
N SER A 199 -30.55 24.13 19.69
CA SER A 199 -30.72 23.56 21.05
C SER A 199 -29.66 24.01 22.05
N SER A 200 -28.82 24.98 21.70
CA SER A 200 -27.65 25.43 22.49
C SER A 200 -27.97 26.16 23.82
N GLN A 201 -29.09 25.85 24.46
CA GLN A 201 -29.29 26.15 25.88
C GLN A 201 -29.36 24.94 26.81
N MET A 202 -29.37 23.69 26.35
CA MET A 202 -29.41 22.57 27.30
C MET A 202 -28.62 21.33 26.88
N ILE A 203 -27.63 21.03 27.74
CA ILE A 203 -27.09 19.71 28.09
C ILE A 203 -25.83 19.26 27.32
N ILE A 204 -24.72 19.39 28.05
CA ILE A 204 -23.52 18.57 27.94
C ILE A 204 -23.85 17.23 28.60
N HIS A 205 -24.06 16.16 27.83
CA HIS A 205 -23.68 14.80 28.24
C HIS A 205 -23.72 13.81 27.07
N ASP A 206 -22.67 12.98 27.01
CA ASP A 206 -22.50 11.73 26.25
C ASP A 206 -22.66 11.75 24.73
N PHE A 207 -21.57 12.12 24.06
CA PHE A 207 -21.30 11.67 22.70
C PHE A 207 -20.76 10.24 22.76
N ASN A 208 -21.65 9.24 22.72
CA ASN A 208 -21.25 7.87 22.42
C ASN A 208 -20.93 7.82 20.91
N PRO A 209 -19.69 7.50 20.48
CA PRO A 209 -19.33 7.54 19.07
C PRO A 209 -20.20 6.53 18.33
N ILE A 210 -21.05 7.06 17.46
CA ILE A 210 -21.87 6.32 16.50
C ILE A 210 -20.96 5.28 15.84
N THR A 211 -21.18 4.01 16.22
CA THR A 211 -20.70 2.78 15.59
C THR A 211 -19.48 2.97 14.69
N THR A 212 -18.29 2.74 15.25
CA THR A 212 -17.04 2.54 14.52
C THR A 212 -17.30 1.63 13.33
N PHE A 213 -17.28 2.20 12.13
CA PHE A 213 -17.30 1.45 10.88
C PHE A 213 -16.08 0.53 10.89
N GLN A 214 -16.28 -0.79 11.00
CA GLN A 214 -15.22 -1.74 10.79
C GLN A 214 -14.94 -1.80 9.29
N TRP A 215 -13.67 -1.63 8.89
CA TRP A 215 -13.21 -1.67 7.49
C TRP A 215 -13.68 -2.87 6.68
N GLN A 216 -14.05 -3.95 7.37
CA GLN A 216 -14.64 -5.16 6.82
C GLN A 216 -15.96 -4.91 6.06
N ASP A 217 -16.65 -3.80 6.35
CA ASP A 217 -17.93 -3.44 5.73
C ASP A 217 -17.77 -2.62 4.44
N CYS A 218 -16.52 -2.29 4.03
CA CYS A 218 -16.26 -1.59 2.77
C CYS A 218 -16.14 -2.59 1.61
N PRO A 219 -16.99 -2.49 0.56
CA PRO A 219 -16.90 -3.35 -0.64
C PRO A 219 -15.63 -3.15 -1.47
N LEU A 220 -14.85 -2.10 -1.17
CA LEU A 220 -13.52 -1.96 -1.74
C LEU A 220 -12.61 -2.92 -1.00
N ASP A 221 -12.51 -4.12 -1.55
CA ASP A 221 -11.57 -5.13 -1.09
C ASP A 221 -10.14 -4.66 -1.35
N LEU A 222 -9.62 -3.78 -0.49
CA LEU A 222 -8.20 -3.43 -0.40
C LEU A 222 -7.33 -4.67 -0.13
N ARG A 223 -7.95 -5.81 0.23
CA ARG A 223 -7.27 -7.07 0.51
C ARG A 223 -6.75 -7.75 -0.75
N THR A 224 -7.36 -7.55 -1.92
CA THR A 224 -6.79 -8.11 -3.17
C THR A 224 -5.52 -7.32 -3.49
N PRO A 225 -4.32 -7.89 -3.26
CA PRO A 225 -3.10 -7.19 -3.58
C PRO A 225 -3.12 -6.94 -5.09
N ARG A 226 -2.69 -5.75 -5.54
CA ARG A 226 -2.59 -5.49 -6.99
C ARG A 226 -1.79 -6.56 -7.72
N ALA A 227 -0.87 -7.21 -7.01
CA ALA A 227 -0.10 -8.36 -7.49
C ALA A 227 -0.92 -9.59 -7.90
N LEU A 228 -2.14 -9.73 -7.40
CA LEU A 228 -3.04 -10.85 -7.69
C LEU A 228 -4.20 -10.45 -8.61
N LEU A 229 -4.25 -9.19 -9.04
CA LEU A 229 -5.18 -8.78 -10.09
C LEU A 229 -4.66 -9.31 -11.45
N PRO A 230 -5.53 -9.85 -12.31
CA PRO A 230 -5.13 -10.19 -13.67
C PRO A 230 -4.66 -8.91 -14.38
N THR A 231 -3.45 -8.96 -14.95
CA THR A 231 -2.87 -7.90 -15.78
C THR A 231 -3.59 -7.78 -17.12
#